data_AF-A0A126NUL3-F1
#
_entry.id   AF-A0A126NUL3-F1
#
_cell.length_a   1.000
_cell.length_b   1.000
_cell.length_c   1.000
_cell.angle_alpha   90.00
_cell.angle_beta   90.00
_cell.angle_gamma   90.00
#
_symmetry.space_group_name_H-M   'P 1'
#
loop_
_entity.id
_entity.type
_entity.pdbx_description
1 polymer ?
#
loop_
_entity_poly.entity_id
_entity_poly.type
_entity_poly.pdbx_seq_one_letter_code
_entity_poly.pdbx_strand_id
1 'polypeptide(L)'
;MAYFVPTEEQRADILESLAQVGRDKAIGYLPMPTVLKILRLTIPAVEREFANSDRSVLALSPDECCINGGAVYVFDQQALAALLRASDALLASLGWPTDNEGFVRKIAAEWLTADHPLIGLVREAFGDAHP
;
A
#
# COMPACT_ATOMS: atom_id res chain seq x y z
N MET A 1 -24.43 -11.60 -14.71
CA MET A 1 -23.39 -10.80 -14.04
C MET A 1 -22.55 -10.16 -15.12
N ALA A 2 -22.60 -8.83 -15.26
CA ALA A 2 -21.74 -8.12 -16.20
C ALA A 2 -20.30 -8.22 -15.70
N TYR A 3 -19.42 -8.83 -16.49
CA TYR A 3 -17.99 -8.75 -16.25
C TYR A 3 -17.57 -7.31 -16.54
N PHE A 4 -17.21 -6.54 -15.51
CA PHE A 4 -16.52 -5.27 -15.71
C PHE A 4 -15.16 -5.59 -16.34
N VAL A 5 -15.03 -5.34 -17.63
CA VAL A 5 -13.76 -5.36 -18.34
C VAL A 5 -13.33 -3.89 -18.45
N PRO A 6 -12.34 -3.43 -17.66
CA PRO A 6 -11.87 -2.06 -17.76
C PRO A 6 -11.27 -1.82 -19.14
N THR A 7 -11.48 -0.62 -19.68
CA THR A 7 -10.74 -0.16 -20.87
C THR A 7 -9.25 0.01 -20.55
N GLU A 8 -8.39 0.10 -21.56
CA GLU A 8 -6.95 0.34 -21.34
C GLU A 8 -6.69 1.63 -20.54
N GLU A 9 -7.51 2.67 -20.76
CA GLU A 9 -7.47 3.93 -20.02
C GLU A 9 -7.83 3.74 -18.53
N GLN A 10 -8.86 2.94 -18.23
CA GLN A 10 -9.22 2.62 -16.84
C GLN A 10 -8.17 1.75 -16.14
N ARG A 11 -7.49 0.87 -16.89
CA ARG A 11 -6.36 0.10 -16.34
C ARG A 11 -5.19 1.02 -16.02
N ALA A 12 -4.90 1.97 -16.90
CA ALA A 12 -3.85 2.96 -16.70
C ALA A 12 -4.12 3.83 -15.47
N ASP A 13 -5.35 4.32 -15.29
CA ASP A 13 -5.77 5.11 -14.13
C ASP A 13 -5.61 4.34 -12.81
N ILE A 14 -6.04 3.06 -12.77
CA ILE A 14 -5.87 2.21 -11.59
C ILE A 14 -4.39 1.96 -11.27
N LEU A 15 -3.56 1.74 -12.29
CA LEU A 15 -2.12 1.53 -12.15
C LEU A 15 -1.37 2.83 -11.82
N GLU A 16 -1.91 3.99 -12.21
CA GLU A 16 -1.32 5.30 -11.93
C GLU A 16 -1.17 5.51 -10.42
N SER A 17 -2.15 5.07 -9.63
CA SER A 17 -2.07 5.14 -8.15
C SER A 17 -0.86 4.38 -7.58
N LEU A 18 -0.45 3.26 -8.18
CA LEU A 18 0.77 2.54 -7.81
C LEU A 18 2.02 3.18 -8.42
N ALA A 19 1.92 3.76 -9.62
CA ALA A 19 3.03 4.45 -10.29
C ALA A 19 3.43 5.74 -9.55
N GLN A 20 2.48 6.39 -8.87
CA GLN A 20 2.70 7.57 -8.04
C GLN A 20 3.44 7.28 -6.72
N VAL A 21 3.65 6.00 -6.37
CA VAL A 21 4.43 5.64 -5.18
C VAL A 21 5.88 6.08 -5.35
N GLY A 22 6.35 6.91 -4.41
CA GLY A 22 7.64 7.57 -4.43
C GLY A 22 7.76 8.53 -3.25
N ARG A 23 8.47 9.65 -3.45
CA ARG A 23 8.81 10.59 -2.37
C ARG A 23 7.61 11.21 -1.67
N ASP A 24 6.57 11.59 -2.41
CA ASP A 24 5.37 12.27 -1.90
C ASP A 24 4.28 11.29 -1.45
N LYS A 25 4.35 10.03 -1.89
CA LYS A 25 3.42 8.96 -1.54
C LYS A 25 4.22 7.68 -1.27
N ALA A 26 4.53 7.43 -0.01
CA ALA A 26 5.39 6.33 0.38
C ALA A 26 4.75 4.95 0.14
N ILE A 27 3.41 4.84 0.16
CA ILE A 27 2.67 3.58 0.06
C ILE A 27 1.51 3.72 -0.92
N GLY A 28 1.29 2.71 -1.76
CA GLY A 28 0.10 2.50 -2.56
C GLY A 28 -0.37 1.06 -2.42
N TYR A 29 -1.66 0.81 -2.63
CA TYR A 29 -2.19 -0.55 -2.62
C TYR A 29 -3.27 -0.77 -3.67
N LEU A 30 -3.39 -2.01 -4.11
CA LEU A 30 -4.49 -2.48 -4.94
C LEU A 30 -5.05 -3.78 -4.37
N PRO A 31 -6.39 -3.91 -4.23
CA PRO A 31 -7.00 -5.18 -3.88
C PRO A 31 -6.62 -6.28 -4.89
N MET A 32 -6.29 -7.47 -4.41
CA MET A 32 -5.99 -8.61 -5.27
C MET A 32 -7.12 -8.93 -6.26
N PRO A 33 -8.43 -8.82 -5.92
CA PRO A 33 -9.49 -8.95 -6.91
C PRO A 33 -9.37 -7.96 -8.07
N THR A 34 -8.94 -6.72 -7.80
CA THR A 34 -8.68 -5.71 -8.83
C THR A 34 -7.51 -6.14 -9.71
N VAL A 35 -6.38 -6.56 -9.12
CA VAL A 35 -5.21 -7.01 -9.88
C VAL A 35 -5.56 -8.23 -10.77
N LEU A 36 -6.18 -9.25 -10.19
CA LEU A 36 -6.41 -10.53 -10.86
C LEU A 36 -7.59 -10.50 -11.83
N LYS A 37 -8.72 -9.86 -11.45
CA LYS A 37 -9.97 -9.92 -12.23
C LYS A 37 -10.17 -8.72 -13.13
N ILE A 38 -9.82 -7.51 -12.66
CA ILE A 38 -10.03 -6.26 -13.39
C ILE A 38 -8.84 -5.99 -14.31
N LEU A 39 -7.64 -5.91 -13.75
CA LEU A 39 -6.41 -5.65 -14.52
C LEU A 39 -5.92 -6.88 -15.30
N ARG A 40 -6.43 -8.07 -14.98
CA ARG A 40 -5.97 -9.37 -15.55
C ARG A 40 -4.45 -9.55 -15.48
N LEU A 41 -3.85 -9.01 -14.42
CA LEU A 41 -2.43 -9.17 -14.11
C LEU A 41 -2.26 -10.30 -13.11
N THR A 42 -1.06 -10.87 -13.08
CA THR A 42 -0.66 -11.81 -12.02
C THR A 42 0.15 -11.07 -10.97
N ILE A 43 0.16 -11.56 -9.73
CA ILE A 43 0.99 -10.97 -8.66
C ILE A 43 2.47 -10.88 -9.08
N PRO A 44 3.08 -11.93 -9.67
CA PRO A 44 4.46 -11.85 -10.15
C PRO A 44 4.68 -10.82 -11.26
N ALA A 45 3.66 -10.49 -12.06
CA ALA A 45 3.77 -9.44 -13.07
C ALA A 45 3.81 -8.05 -12.41
N VAL A 46 2.98 -7.81 -11.40
CA VAL A 46 3.00 -6.58 -10.61
C VAL A 46 4.32 -6.43 -9.87
N GLU A 47 4.82 -7.50 -9.25
CA GLU A 47 6.15 -7.49 -8.60
C GLU A 47 7.25 -7.11 -9.60
N ARG A 48 7.26 -7.69 -10.80
CA ARG A 48 8.26 -7.34 -11.83
C ARG A 48 8.15 -5.92 -12.34
N GLU A 49 6.94 -5.36 -12.39
CA GLU A 49 6.70 -4.03 -12.93
C GLU A 49 7.03 -2.92 -11.92
N PHE A 50 6.71 -3.14 -10.64
CA PHE A 50 6.80 -2.11 -9.61
C PHE A 50 7.97 -2.30 -8.64
N ALA A 51 8.50 -3.52 -8.46
CA ALA A 51 9.67 -3.73 -7.62
C ALA A 51 10.96 -3.27 -8.33
N ASN A 52 11.78 -2.51 -7.62
CA ASN A 52 13.10 -2.05 -8.05
C ASN A 52 13.95 -1.72 -6.82
N SER A 53 15.10 -1.08 -7.01
CA SER A 53 16.01 -0.72 -5.91
C SER A 53 15.38 0.19 -4.85
N ASP A 54 14.38 1.00 -5.23
CA ASP A 54 13.75 1.97 -4.33
C ASP A 54 12.35 1.54 -3.89
N ARG A 55 11.67 0.69 -4.68
CA ARG A 55 10.30 0.25 -4.39
C ARG A 55 10.23 -1.24 -4.12
N SER A 56 9.46 -1.62 -3.12
CA SER A 56 9.15 -3.00 -2.79
C SER A 56 7.66 -3.28 -2.94
N VAL A 57 7.36 -4.52 -3.28
CA VAL A 57 6.01 -5.02 -3.48
C VAL A 57 5.75 -6.11 -2.45
N LEU A 58 4.60 -6.02 -1.78
CA LEU A 58 4.17 -6.97 -0.77
C LEU A 58 2.75 -7.42 -1.08
N ALA A 59 2.59 -8.69 -1.41
CA ALA A 59 1.29 -9.31 -1.60
C ALA A 59 0.83 -9.97 -0.29
N LEU A 60 -0.33 -9.56 0.21
CA LEU A 60 -0.94 -10.08 1.42
C LEU A 60 -2.21 -10.84 1.10
N SER A 61 -2.27 -12.07 1.60
CA SER A 61 -3.42 -12.96 1.45
C SER A 61 -4.64 -12.41 2.22
N PRO A 62 -5.86 -12.87 1.93
CA PRO A 62 -7.05 -12.50 2.71
C PRO A 62 -6.94 -12.85 4.20
N ASP A 63 -6.15 -13.85 4.58
CA ASP A 63 -5.87 -14.19 5.99
C ASP A 63 -4.88 -13.22 6.68
N GLU A 64 -4.18 -12.41 5.89
CA GLU A 64 -3.11 -11.49 6.34
C GLU A 64 -3.53 -10.01 6.25
N CYS A 65 -4.73 -9.72 5.73
CA CYS A 65 -5.22 -8.37 5.49
C CYS A 65 -6.73 -8.27 5.70
N CYS A 66 -7.23 -7.14 6.22
CA CYS A 66 -8.67 -6.90 6.41
C CYS A 66 -9.48 -6.82 5.09
N ILE A 67 -8.79 -6.82 3.94
CA ILE A 67 -9.43 -6.71 2.62
C ILE A 67 -9.87 -8.11 2.16
N ASN A 68 -11.19 -8.29 2.03
CA ASN A 68 -11.78 -9.51 1.47
C ASN A 68 -11.19 -9.82 0.08
N GLY A 69 -10.34 -10.83 0.02
CA GLY A 69 -9.64 -11.26 -1.18
C GLY A 69 -8.14 -10.96 -1.23
N GLY A 70 -7.57 -10.28 -0.23
CA GLY A 70 -6.17 -9.89 -0.17
C GLY A 70 -5.86 -8.60 -0.92
N ALA A 71 -4.63 -8.09 -0.77
CA ALA A 71 -4.17 -6.87 -1.43
C ALA A 71 -2.68 -6.93 -1.76
N VAL A 72 -2.30 -6.17 -2.78
CA VAL A 72 -0.91 -5.93 -3.17
C VAL A 72 -0.56 -4.51 -2.78
N TYR A 73 0.48 -4.36 -1.97
CA TYR A 73 1.04 -3.09 -1.55
C TYR A 73 2.33 -2.84 -2.32
N VAL A 74 2.52 -1.59 -2.73
CA VAL A 74 3.78 -1.08 -3.28
C VAL A 74 4.21 0.05 -2.38
N PHE A 75 5.46 0.03 -1.93
CA PHE A 75 5.98 1.08 -1.06
C PHE A 75 7.41 1.46 -1.42
N ASP A 76 7.70 2.75 -1.30
CA ASP A 76 9.05 3.29 -1.45
C ASP A 76 9.84 3.09 -0.15
N GLN A 77 10.96 2.39 -0.26
CA GLN A 77 11.81 2.00 0.85
C GLN A 77 12.39 3.21 1.57
N GLN A 78 12.78 4.26 0.85
CA GLN A 78 13.44 5.42 1.42
C GLN A 78 12.44 6.39 2.05
N ALA A 79 11.36 6.70 1.31
CA ALA A 79 10.30 7.60 1.77
C ALA A 79 9.60 7.03 3.01
N LEU A 80 9.26 5.73 2.98
CA LEU A 80 8.63 5.08 4.13
C LEU A 80 9.59 5.05 5.33
N ALA A 81 10.86 4.68 5.13
CA ALA A 81 11.82 4.64 6.23
C ALA A 81 12.05 6.03 6.85
N ALA A 82 12.06 7.09 6.04
CA ALA A 82 12.18 8.47 6.53
C ALA A 82 10.98 8.85 7.41
N LEU A 83 9.77 8.51 6.96
CA LEU A 83 8.51 8.78 7.66
C LEU A 83 8.40 7.98 8.97
N LEU A 84 8.79 6.70 8.96
CA LEU A 84 8.84 5.86 10.17
C LEU A 84 9.87 6.38 11.17
N ARG A 85 11.07 6.81 10.71
CA ARG A 85 12.08 7.41 11.59
C ARG A 85 11.63 8.71 12.23
N ALA A 86 10.93 9.56 11.49
CA ALA A 86 10.37 10.81 12.02
C ALA A 86 9.35 10.55 13.14
N SER A 87 8.68 9.39 13.09
CA SER A 87 7.65 8.96 14.04
C SER A 87 8.09 7.83 14.97
N ASP A 88 9.40 7.56 15.08
CA ASP A 88 9.95 6.41 15.81
C ASP A 88 9.46 6.34 17.27
N ALA A 89 9.50 7.48 17.97
CA ALA A 89 9.03 7.56 19.36
C ALA A 89 7.54 7.24 19.51
N LEU A 90 6.72 7.65 18.54
CA LEU A 90 5.28 7.37 18.52
C LEU A 90 5.02 5.89 18.22
N LEU A 91 5.71 5.32 17.23
CA LEU A 91 5.62 3.91 16.88
C LEU A 91 6.05 3.03 18.06
N ALA A 92 7.18 3.35 18.69
CA ALA A 92 7.69 2.63 19.86
C ALA A 92 6.71 2.70 21.05
N SER A 93 6.14 3.88 21.32
CA SER A 93 5.17 4.05 22.42
C SER A 93 3.88 3.25 22.20
N LEU A 94 3.53 2.95 20.95
CA LEU A 94 2.34 2.19 20.58
C LEU A 94 2.64 0.71 20.32
N GLY A 95 3.91 0.29 20.41
CA GLY A 95 4.33 -1.08 20.09
C GLY A 95 4.19 -1.43 18.60
N TRP A 96 4.30 -0.42 17.73
CA TRP A 96 4.24 -0.58 16.28
C TRP A 96 5.62 -0.85 15.67
N PRO A 97 5.69 -1.63 14.58
CA PRO A 97 6.93 -1.89 13.87
C PRO A 97 7.51 -0.61 13.26
N THR A 98 8.84 -0.51 13.30
CA THR A 98 9.61 0.62 12.76
C THR A 98 10.33 0.27 11.45
N ASP A 99 10.21 -0.98 11.00
CA ASP A 99 10.64 -1.42 9.68
C ASP A 99 9.52 -1.30 8.65
N ASN A 100 9.90 -1.06 7.39
CA ASN A 100 8.97 -0.77 6.30
C ASN A 100 7.95 -1.89 6.07
N GLU A 101 8.41 -3.13 5.94
CA GLU A 101 7.54 -4.28 5.67
C GLU A 101 6.58 -4.56 6.83
N GLY A 102 7.11 -4.57 8.06
CA GLY A 102 6.34 -4.76 9.28
C GLY A 102 5.25 -3.71 9.42
N PHE A 103 5.57 -2.43 9.15
CA PHE A 103 4.58 -1.36 9.14
C PHE A 103 3.48 -1.58 8.10
N VAL A 104 3.84 -1.94 6.87
CA VAL A 104 2.87 -2.22 5.79
C VAL A 104 1.98 -3.42 6.16
N ARG A 105 2.53 -4.49 6.73
CA ARG A 105 1.74 -5.63 7.23
C ARG A 105 0.78 -5.21 8.33
N LYS A 106 1.25 -4.41 9.29
CA LYS A 106 0.47 -3.93 10.43
C LYS A 106 -0.72 -3.09 9.98
N ILE A 107 -0.52 -2.12 9.08
CA ILE A 107 -1.62 -1.30 8.52
C ILE A 107 -2.58 -2.12 7.66
N ALA A 108 -2.11 -3.18 7.00
CA ALA A 108 -2.96 -4.04 6.19
C ALA A 108 -3.82 -4.98 7.05
N ALA A 109 -3.29 -5.42 8.19
CA ALA A 109 -3.95 -6.31 9.14
C ALA A 109 -4.85 -5.57 10.15
N GLU A 110 -4.58 -4.30 10.44
CA GLU A 110 -5.33 -3.51 11.41
C GLU A 110 -6.06 -2.33 10.74
N TRP A 111 -7.39 -2.30 10.87
CA TRP A 111 -8.18 -1.15 10.46
C TRP A 111 -8.05 -0.03 11.50
N LEU A 112 -7.23 0.98 11.18
CA LEU A 112 -7.13 2.17 12.01
C LEU A 112 -8.37 3.05 11.88
N THR A 113 -8.96 3.43 13.00
CA THR A 113 -10.05 4.41 13.04
C THR A 113 -9.49 5.83 12.93
N ALA A 114 -10.36 6.80 12.61
CA ALA A 114 -9.98 8.21 12.48
C ALA A 114 -9.47 8.85 13.79
N ASP A 115 -9.73 8.23 14.94
CA ASP A 115 -9.25 8.68 16.25
C ASP A 115 -7.87 8.10 16.61
N HIS A 116 -7.37 7.14 15.80
CA HIS A 116 -6.11 6.48 16.11
C HIS A 116 -4.93 7.46 15.94
N PRO A 117 -4.00 7.54 16.90
CA PRO A 117 -2.88 8.50 16.85
C PRO A 117 -1.97 8.33 15.63
N LEU A 118 -1.92 7.15 15.02
CA LEU A 118 -1.18 6.88 13.78
C LEU A 118 -1.93 7.21 12.49
N ILE A 119 -3.21 7.60 12.55
CA ILE A 119 -3.98 7.83 11.32
C ILE A 119 -3.36 8.94 10.47
N GLY A 120 -2.79 9.98 11.10
CA GLY A 120 -2.07 11.05 10.41
C GLY A 120 -0.85 10.51 9.67
N LEU A 121 -0.06 9.65 10.32
CA LEU A 121 1.11 9.00 9.73
C LEU A 121 0.73 8.11 8.53
N VAL A 122 -0.33 7.32 8.69
CA VAL A 122 -0.82 6.44 7.62
C VAL A 122 -1.33 7.25 6.43
N ARG A 123 -2.07 8.34 6.67
CA ARG A 123 -2.52 9.26 5.60
C ARG A 123 -1.34 9.88 4.86
N GLU A 124 -0.35 10.38 5.60
CA GLU A 124 0.88 10.92 5.01
C GLU A 124 1.61 9.86 4.16
N ALA A 125 1.71 8.62 4.66
CA ALA A 125 2.29 7.52 3.90
C ALA A 125 1.53 7.22 2.60
N PHE A 126 0.21 7.38 2.57
CA PHE A 126 -0.61 7.21 1.36
C PHE A 126 -0.67 8.46 0.46
N GLY A 127 0.03 9.54 0.81
CA GLY A 127 -0.02 10.81 0.08
C GLY A 127 -1.33 11.58 0.30
N ASP A 128 -2.14 11.19 1.28
CA ASP A 128 -3.37 11.86 1.70
C ASP A 128 -3.07 12.97 2.72
N ALA A 129 -2.03 13.75 2.44
CA ALA A 129 -1.69 14.95 3.20
C ALA A 129 -2.65 16.07 2.80
N HIS A 130 -3.91 16.00 3.24
CA HIS A 130 -4.79 17.16 3.19
C HIS A 130 -4.48 18.13 4.34
N PRO A 131 -4.36 19.44 4.07
CA PRO A 131 -4.20 20.48 5.08
C PRO A 131 -5.45 20.70 5.94
#